data_AF-A0A8T5KJ54-F1
#
_entry.id   AF-A0A8T5KJ54-F1
#
_cell.length_a   1.000
_cell.length_b   1.000
_cell.length_c   1.000
_cell.angle_alpha   90.00
_cell.angle_beta   90.00
_cell.angle_gamma   90.00
#
_symmetry.space_group_name_H-M   'P 1'
#
loop_
_entity.id
_entity.type
_entity.pdbx_description
1 polymer ?
#
loop_
_entity_poly.entity_id
_entity_poly.type
_entity_poly.pdbx_seq_one_letter_code
_entity_poly.pdbx_strand_id
1 'polypeptide(L)'
;MSNYNDFLSDEQWASNASADRDWMMQLYQLMFPDLTENGLLDPLPFGSQEQKLGFDRAIITKRGAATVDEKLRRRSVNDLLIELKGPSDSLGWFLKETLPRFVLTAHYPSGGTAVCVDVQRLKRAYATEADRWQDMANQRMDGYSNFLHKKSGSSGICLPLHEIRRVCGVGSVQKFSPPKARA
;
A
#
# COMPACT_ATOMS: atom_id res chain seq x y z
N MET A 1 6.20 22.20 -12.14
CA MET A 1 6.03 20.88 -12.80
C MET A 1 6.90 19.89 -12.06
N SER A 2 6.30 18.91 -11.37
CA SER A 2 6.99 17.94 -10.51
C SER A 2 7.74 16.91 -11.35
N ASN A 3 9.07 16.89 -11.26
CA ASN A 3 9.90 15.83 -11.86
C ASN A 3 9.49 14.47 -11.29
N TYR A 4 9.08 13.56 -12.18
CA TYR A 4 8.60 12.20 -11.89
C TYR A 4 9.73 11.19 -11.63
N ASN A 5 10.92 11.63 -11.18
CA ASN A 5 12.14 10.81 -11.21
C ASN A 5 12.84 10.62 -9.85
N ASP A 6 12.05 10.63 -8.77
CA ASP A 6 12.52 10.40 -7.40
C ASP A 6 12.35 8.94 -6.95
N PHE A 7 12.14 7.97 -7.85
CA PHE A 7 11.83 6.59 -7.48
C PHE A 7 12.85 5.98 -6.50
N LEU A 8 14.15 6.10 -6.78
CA LEU A 8 15.21 5.57 -5.92
C LEU A 8 15.30 6.32 -4.58
N SER A 9 15.07 7.64 -4.59
CA SER A 9 15.12 8.46 -3.38
C SER A 9 13.86 8.29 -2.51
N ASP A 10 12.73 7.93 -3.11
CA ASP A 10 11.49 7.55 -2.45
C ASP A 10 11.53 6.11 -1.94
N GLU A 11 12.14 5.18 -2.69
CA GLU A 11 12.36 3.79 -2.28
C GLU A 11 13.32 3.71 -1.08
N GLN A 12 14.48 4.36 -1.16
CA GLN A 12 15.44 4.41 -0.05
C GLN A 12 14.81 5.07 1.19
N TRP A 13 13.98 6.09 1.00
CA TRP A 13 13.27 6.70 2.10
C TRP A 13 12.20 5.82 2.70
N ALA A 14 11.40 5.13 1.88
CA ALA A 14 10.38 4.23 2.35
C ALA A 14 11.00 3.10 3.18
N SER A 15 12.14 2.58 2.75
CA SER A 15 12.95 1.60 3.50
C SER A 15 13.37 2.15 4.87
N ASN A 16 13.93 3.37 4.92
CA ASN A 16 14.31 4.01 6.18
C ASN A 16 13.10 4.28 7.10
N ALA A 17 11.97 4.70 6.53
CA ALA A 17 10.76 4.98 7.30
C ALA A 17 10.15 3.69 7.88
N SER A 18 10.12 2.61 7.10
CA SER A 18 9.64 1.28 7.51
C SER A 18 10.45 0.68 8.67
N ALA A 19 11.73 1.04 8.78
CA ALA A 19 12.60 0.56 9.85
C ALA A 19 12.31 1.21 11.23
N ASP A 20 11.58 2.34 11.29
CA ASP A 20 11.31 3.03 12.55
C ASP A 20 10.11 2.39 13.29
N ARG A 21 10.46 1.58 14.31
CA ARG A 21 9.55 0.72 15.05
C ARG A 21 8.50 1.48 15.87
N ASP A 22 8.81 2.67 16.37
CA ASP A 22 7.96 3.37 17.33
C ASP A 22 6.66 3.86 16.69
N TRP A 23 6.75 4.47 15.50
CA TRP A 23 5.55 4.92 14.79
C TRP A 23 4.88 3.79 14.01
N MET A 24 5.65 2.83 13.51
CA MET A 24 5.10 1.66 12.82
C MET A 24 4.23 0.84 13.77
N MET A 25 4.63 0.66 15.03
CA MET A 25 3.77 0.00 16.02
C MET A 25 2.43 0.70 16.20
N GLN A 26 2.41 2.04 16.29
CA GLN A 26 1.16 2.81 16.42
C GLN A 26 0.27 2.64 15.18
N LEU A 27 0.85 2.71 13.98
CA LEU A 27 0.13 2.46 12.74
C LEU A 27 -0.46 1.05 12.70
N TYR A 28 0.32 0.04 13.05
CA TYR A 28 -0.13 -1.35 13.00
C TYR A 28 -1.18 -1.67 14.05
N GLN A 29 -1.09 -1.12 15.27
CA GLN A 29 -2.15 -1.26 16.28
C GLN A 29 -3.47 -0.62 15.82
N LEU A 30 -3.40 0.49 15.08
CA LEU A 30 -4.58 1.13 14.50
C LEU A 30 -5.22 0.27 13.40
N MET A 31 -4.41 -0.30 12.51
CA MET A 31 -4.92 -1.07 11.36
C MET A 31 -5.24 -2.53 11.69
N PHE A 32 -4.62 -3.08 12.73
CA PHE A 32 -4.79 -4.45 13.20
C PHE A 32 -5.10 -4.44 14.71
N PRO A 33 -6.35 -4.14 15.12
CA PRO A 33 -6.73 -4.09 16.54
C PRO A 33 -6.55 -5.43 17.29
N ASP A 34 -6.38 -6.53 16.56
CA ASP A 34 -6.09 -7.86 17.09
C ASP A 34 -4.62 -8.27 16.97
N LEU A 35 -3.71 -7.34 16.70
CA LEU A 35 -2.27 -7.55 16.79
C LEU A 35 -1.89 -8.02 18.20
N THR A 36 -0.99 -8.99 18.31
CA THR A 36 -0.47 -9.44 19.61
C THR A 36 0.57 -8.45 20.14
N GLU A 37 0.90 -8.52 21.44
CA GLU A 37 1.86 -7.62 22.10
C GLU A 37 3.21 -7.55 21.38
N ASN A 38 3.69 -8.70 20.88
CA ASN A 38 4.92 -8.82 20.09
C ASN A 38 4.63 -9.16 18.62
N GLY A 39 3.44 -8.78 18.14
CA GLY A 39 2.92 -9.21 16.86
C GLY A 39 3.51 -8.47 15.67
N LEU A 40 4.16 -7.33 15.88
CA LEU A 40 4.90 -6.61 14.83
C LEU A 40 6.32 -7.16 14.74
N LEU A 41 6.63 -7.83 13.63
CA LEU A 41 7.99 -8.30 13.35
C LEU A 41 8.78 -7.20 12.62
N ASP A 42 10.12 -7.27 12.69
CA ASP A 42 10.99 -6.36 11.96
C ASP A 42 10.79 -6.52 10.43
N PRO A 43 11.14 -5.51 9.61
CA PRO A 43 11.04 -5.62 8.17
C PRO A 43 11.79 -6.84 7.64
N LEU A 44 11.25 -7.47 6.62
CA LEU A 44 11.93 -8.57 5.95
C LEU A 44 13.24 -8.05 5.31
N PRO A 45 14.32 -8.86 5.31
CA PRO A 45 15.63 -8.39 4.83
C PRO A 45 15.59 -7.90 3.39
N PHE A 46 16.32 -6.81 3.12
CA PHE A 46 16.36 -6.26 1.77
C PHE A 46 16.85 -7.28 0.74
N GLY A 47 16.07 -7.50 -0.32
CA GLY A 47 16.42 -8.44 -1.38
C GLY A 47 16.21 -9.92 -1.05
N SER A 48 15.58 -10.23 0.10
CA SER A 48 15.15 -11.59 0.43
C SER A 48 14.15 -12.14 -0.60
N GLN A 49 13.93 -13.45 -0.60
CA GLN A 49 12.96 -14.07 -1.50
C GLN A 49 11.54 -13.54 -1.24
N GLU A 50 11.21 -13.31 0.02
CA GLU A 50 9.93 -12.76 0.47
C GLU A 50 9.72 -11.32 -0.02
N GLN A 51 10.74 -10.47 0.06
CA GLN A 51 10.65 -9.12 -0.50
C GLN A 51 10.47 -9.13 -2.02
N LYS A 52 11.10 -10.07 -2.73
CA LYS A 52 10.88 -10.23 -4.19
C LYS A 52 9.43 -10.65 -4.51
N LEU A 53 8.75 -11.29 -3.56
CA LEU A 53 7.32 -11.59 -3.64
C LEU A 53 6.43 -10.40 -3.22
N GLY A 54 7.03 -9.30 -2.77
CA GLY A 54 6.32 -8.10 -2.32
C GLY A 54 5.88 -8.16 -0.86
N PHE A 55 6.56 -8.94 -0.02
CA PHE A 55 6.32 -8.97 1.42
C PHE A 55 7.34 -8.07 2.11
N ASP A 56 6.88 -6.96 2.68
CA ASP A 56 7.75 -6.05 3.42
C ASP A 56 7.82 -6.44 4.90
N ARG A 57 6.72 -6.95 5.44
CA ARG A 57 6.65 -7.35 6.85
C ARG A 57 5.75 -8.56 7.10
N ALA A 58 6.03 -9.29 8.17
CA ALA A 58 5.13 -10.27 8.74
C ALA A 58 4.56 -9.78 10.09
N ILE A 59 3.32 -10.14 10.37
CA ILE A 59 2.64 -9.82 11.63
C ILE A 59 1.97 -11.07 12.23
N ILE A 60 1.78 -11.04 13.55
CA ILE A 60 1.04 -12.04 14.30
C ILE A 60 -0.17 -11.37 14.94
N THR A 61 -1.35 -11.81 14.53
CA THR A 61 -2.63 -11.39 15.12
C THR A 61 -3.20 -12.53 15.96
N LYS A 62 -4.26 -12.25 16.73
CA LYS A 62 -5.05 -13.28 17.42
C LYS A 62 -5.65 -14.33 16.46
N ARG A 63 -5.70 -14.04 15.16
CA ARG A 63 -6.20 -14.94 14.10
C ARG A 63 -5.10 -15.72 13.38
N GLY A 64 -3.84 -15.47 13.72
CA GLY A 64 -2.68 -16.10 13.11
C GLY A 64 -1.73 -15.12 12.42
N ALA A 65 -0.74 -15.70 11.74
CA ALA A 65 0.28 -14.94 11.02
C ALA A 65 -0.25 -14.40 9.67
N ALA A 66 0.24 -13.23 9.28
CA ALA A 66 -0.09 -12.59 8.01
C ALA A 66 1.11 -11.80 7.48
N THR A 67 1.18 -11.63 6.16
CA THR A 67 2.19 -10.79 5.50
C THR A 67 1.56 -9.48 5.04
N VAL A 68 2.37 -8.42 5.04
CA VAL A 68 1.97 -7.06 4.67
C VAL A 68 2.94 -6.51 3.64
N ASP A 69 2.37 -5.89 2.60
CA ASP A 69 3.07 -5.03 1.65
C ASP A 69 2.88 -3.57 2.07
N GLU A 70 3.98 -2.86 2.28
CA GLU A 70 4.03 -1.51 2.82
C GLU A 70 4.30 -0.49 1.70
N LYS A 71 3.34 0.40 1.48
CA LYS A 71 3.46 1.52 0.54
C LYS A 71 3.54 2.83 1.30
N LEU A 72 4.71 3.11 1.87
CA LEU A 72 4.95 4.39 2.55
C LEU A 72 5.12 5.51 1.53
N ARG A 73 4.47 6.66 1.77
CA ARG A 73 4.53 7.83 0.88
C ARG A 73 4.93 9.09 1.64
N ARG A 74 5.84 9.88 1.06
CA ARG A 74 6.23 11.21 1.58
C ARG A 74 5.15 12.27 1.36
N ARG A 75 4.55 12.22 0.18
CA ARG A 75 3.56 13.20 -0.29
C ARG A 75 2.18 12.71 0.09
N SER A 76 1.28 13.64 0.40
CA SER A 76 -0.11 13.30 0.68
C SER A 76 -0.80 12.88 -0.62
N VAL A 77 -0.99 11.58 -0.81
CA VAL A 77 -1.79 10.98 -1.88
C VAL A 77 -2.98 10.24 -1.27
N ASN A 78 -4.18 10.77 -1.45
CA ASN A 78 -5.41 10.19 -0.88
C ASN A 78 -5.89 8.97 -1.68
N ASP A 79 -4.98 8.06 -2.03
CA ASP A 79 -5.25 6.94 -2.91
C ASP A 79 -4.55 5.64 -2.51
N LEU A 80 -5.06 4.55 -3.05
CA LEU A 80 -4.38 3.27 -3.12
C LEU A 80 -4.03 3.00 -4.57
N LEU A 81 -2.74 2.92 -4.88
CA LEU A 81 -2.26 2.50 -6.19
C LEU A 81 -2.41 0.99 -6.35
N ILE A 82 -3.26 0.57 -7.28
CA ILE A 82 -3.35 -0.80 -7.76
C ILE A 82 -2.51 -0.92 -9.03
N GLU A 83 -1.37 -1.60 -8.95
CA GLU A 83 -0.54 -1.86 -10.13
C GLU A 83 -1.11 -3.03 -10.93
N LEU A 84 -1.48 -2.78 -12.19
CA LEU A 84 -2.09 -3.75 -13.09
C LEU A 84 -1.06 -4.45 -13.97
N LYS A 85 0.04 -3.79 -14.28
CA LYS A 85 1.13 -4.34 -15.08
C LYS A 85 2.48 -3.88 -14.52
N GLY A 86 3.42 -4.82 -14.42
CA GLY A 86 4.80 -4.55 -14.02
C GLY A 86 5.74 -4.44 -15.22
N PRO A 87 7.05 -4.27 -14.99
CA PRO A 87 8.02 -4.35 -16.07
C PRO A 87 7.99 -5.69 -16.78
N SER A 88 8.29 -5.68 -18.08
CA SER A 88 8.45 -6.87 -18.94
C SER A 88 7.24 -7.82 -18.98
N ASP A 89 6.06 -7.30 -19.35
CA ASP A 89 4.81 -8.07 -19.52
C ASP A 89 4.39 -8.93 -18.32
N SER A 90 5.00 -8.71 -17.15
CA SER A 90 4.58 -9.34 -15.91
C SER A 90 3.28 -8.72 -15.44
N LEU A 91 2.36 -9.58 -14.99
CA LEU A 91 1.18 -9.18 -14.25
C LEU A 91 1.60 -8.19 -13.16
N GLY A 92 0.92 -7.04 -13.04
CA GLY A 92 1.19 -6.08 -11.97
C GLY A 92 1.08 -6.77 -10.61
N TRP A 93 1.71 -6.21 -9.57
CA TRP A 93 1.81 -6.91 -8.28
C TRP A 93 0.46 -7.40 -7.75
N PHE A 94 -0.61 -6.66 -8.05
CA PHE A 94 -1.98 -6.99 -7.66
C PHE A 94 -2.52 -8.30 -8.26
N LEU A 95 -2.01 -8.67 -9.44
CA LEU A 95 -2.44 -9.84 -10.20
C LEU A 95 -1.51 -11.05 -10.00
N LYS A 96 -0.47 -10.96 -9.16
CA LYS A 96 0.40 -12.09 -8.81
C LYS A 96 -0.38 -13.21 -8.09
N GLU A 97 0.09 -14.46 -8.23
CA GLU A 97 -0.51 -15.62 -7.55
C GLU A 97 -0.21 -15.60 -6.05
N THR A 98 1.06 -15.38 -5.69
CA THR A 98 1.47 -15.16 -4.31
C THR A 98 1.24 -13.71 -3.95
N LEU A 99 0.39 -13.47 -2.97
CA LEU A 99 0.03 -12.12 -2.55
C LEU A 99 0.21 -11.95 -1.05
N PRO A 100 0.67 -10.75 -0.62
CA PRO A 100 0.61 -10.39 0.78
C PRO A 100 -0.85 -10.51 1.26
N ARG A 101 -1.05 -10.82 2.53
CA ARG A 101 -2.41 -10.85 3.09
C ARG A 101 -3.04 -9.46 3.05
N PHE A 102 -2.24 -8.44 3.36
CA PHE A 102 -2.65 -7.05 3.43
C PHE A 102 -1.73 -6.12 2.64
N VAL A 103 -2.29 -5.03 2.15
CA VAL A 103 -1.53 -3.89 1.63
C VAL A 103 -1.81 -2.71 2.55
N LEU A 104 -0.75 -2.12 3.08
CA LEU A 104 -0.78 -0.98 3.99
C LEU A 104 -0.12 0.22 3.32
N THR A 105 -0.89 1.28 3.05
CA THR A 105 -0.35 2.57 2.63
C THR A 105 -0.54 3.60 3.74
N ALA A 106 0.49 4.41 3.96
CA ALA A 106 0.46 5.47 4.96
C ALA A 106 1.38 6.62 4.54
N HIS A 107 1.00 7.83 4.97
CA HIS A 107 1.80 9.02 4.77
C HIS A 107 2.70 9.30 5.96
N TYR A 108 3.99 9.49 5.70
CA TYR A 108 4.98 9.85 6.70
C TYR A 108 5.91 10.93 6.14
N PRO A 109 6.40 11.89 6.94
CA PRO A 109 6.01 12.21 8.32
C PRO A 109 4.75 13.09 8.41
N SER A 110 4.14 13.41 7.26
CA SER A 110 3.00 14.33 7.18
C SER A 110 1.71 13.77 7.78
N GLY A 111 1.54 12.45 7.79
CA GLY A 111 0.31 11.81 8.26
C GLY A 111 -0.90 12.09 7.38
N GLY A 112 -2.08 11.88 7.95
CA GLY A 112 -3.37 12.11 7.33
C GLY A 112 -4.22 10.85 7.37
N THR A 113 -3.97 9.94 6.43
CA THR A 113 -4.76 8.73 6.25
C THR A 113 -3.83 7.53 6.09
N ALA A 114 -4.15 6.45 6.80
CA ALA A 114 -3.66 5.12 6.54
C ALA A 114 -4.75 4.29 5.88
N VAL A 115 -4.37 3.48 4.91
CA VAL A 115 -5.26 2.51 4.28
C VAL A 115 -4.67 1.12 4.43
N CYS A 116 -5.47 0.19 4.92
CA CYS A 116 -5.12 -1.22 5.02
C CYS A 116 -6.24 -2.04 4.40
N VAL A 117 -5.90 -2.80 3.38
CA VAL A 117 -6.87 -3.62 2.64
C VAL A 117 -6.47 -5.08 2.67
N ASP A 118 -7.45 -5.94 2.90
CA ASP A 118 -7.34 -7.37 2.64
C ASP A 118 -7.24 -7.59 1.12
N VAL A 119 -6.15 -8.18 0.66
CA VAL A 119 -5.90 -8.34 -0.78
C VAL A 119 -6.93 -9.25 -1.44
N GLN A 120 -7.42 -10.29 -0.75
CA GLN A 120 -8.48 -11.16 -1.29
C GLN A 120 -9.81 -10.44 -1.42
N ARG A 121 -10.10 -9.49 -0.52
CA ARG A 121 -11.27 -8.61 -0.67
C ARG A 121 -11.11 -7.68 -1.86
N LEU A 122 -9.93 -7.06 -2.01
CA LEU A 122 -9.66 -6.16 -3.12
C LEU A 122 -9.67 -6.90 -4.47
N LYS A 123 -9.13 -8.12 -4.57
CA LYS A 123 -9.22 -8.96 -5.78
C LYS A 123 -10.65 -9.27 -6.19
N ARG A 124 -11.50 -9.63 -5.21
CA ARG A 124 -12.92 -9.88 -5.47
C ARG A 124 -13.62 -8.62 -5.98
N ALA A 125 -13.33 -7.47 -5.40
CA ALA A 125 -13.86 -6.20 -5.90
C ALA A 125 -13.37 -5.89 -7.32
N TYR A 126 -12.07 -6.07 -7.59
CA TYR A 126 -11.51 -5.86 -8.92
C TYR A 126 -12.18 -6.74 -9.98
N ALA A 127 -12.45 -8.01 -9.67
CA ALA A 127 -13.12 -8.93 -10.60
C ALA A 127 -14.51 -8.45 -11.07
N THR A 128 -15.17 -7.56 -10.32
CA THR A 128 -16.48 -6.99 -10.70
C THR A 128 -16.44 -5.51 -11.07
N GLU A 129 -15.38 -4.79 -10.68
CA GLU A 129 -15.31 -3.33 -10.78
C GLU A 129 -14.22 -2.81 -11.73
N ALA A 130 -13.35 -3.70 -12.26
CA ALA A 130 -12.18 -3.32 -13.05
C ALA A 130 -12.51 -2.37 -14.21
N ASP A 131 -13.51 -2.71 -15.03
CA ASP A 131 -13.90 -1.90 -16.19
C ASP A 131 -14.36 -0.51 -15.76
N ARG A 132 -15.19 -0.44 -14.72
CA ARG A 132 -15.68 0.83 -14.17
C ARG A 132 -14.53 1.68 -13.63
N TRP A 133 -13.60 1.09 -12.88
CA TRP A 133 -12.44 1.81 -12.37
C TRP A 133 -11.55 2.33 -13.49
N GLN A 134 -11.36 1.54 -14.53
CA GLN A 134 -10.56 1.92 -15.68
C GLN A 134 -11.22 3.07 -16.46
N ASP A 135 -12.54 3.03 -16.65
CA ASP A 135 -13.31 4.10 -17.28
C ASP A 135 -13.25 5.39 -16.46
N MET A 136 -13.45 5.31 -15.15
CA MET A 136 -13.37 6.46 -14.26
C MET A 136 -11.96 7.08 -14.24
N ALA A 137 -10.91 6.25 -14.25
CA ALA A 137 -9.53 6.71 -14.32
C ALA A 137 -9.19 7.35 -15.67
N ASN A 138 -9.69 6.79 -16.78
CA ASN A 138 -9.54 7.35 -18.13
C ASN A 138 -10.23 8.71 -18.25
N GLN A 139 -11.41 8.85 -17.65
CA GLN A 139 -12.19 10.09 -17.60
C GLN A 139 -11.68 11.07 -16.52
N ARG A 140 -10.70 10.68 -15.69
CA ARG A 140 -10.16 11.48 -14.57
C ARG A 140 -11.25 11.92 -13.59
N MET A 141 -12.21 11.06 -13.34
CA MET A 141 -13.33 11.31 -12.42
C MET A 141 -12.84 11.34 -10.96
N ASP A 142 -13.40 12.24 -10.16
CA ASP A 142 -13.28 12.38 -8.70
C ASP A 142 -12.19 11.53 -8.00
N GLY A 143 -10.93 11.94 -8.11
CA GLY A 143 -9.81 11.31 -7.40
C GLY A 143 -9.27 10.00 -8.00
N TYR A 144 -9.90 9.47 -9.05
CA TYR A 144 -9.32 8.40 -9.86
C TYR A 144 -8.21 8.95 -10.75
N SER A 145 -7.13 8.20 -10.87
CA SER A 145 -6.08 8.50 -11.84
C SER A 145 -5.42 7.23 -12.36
N ASN A 146 -5.02 7.28 -13.63
CA ASN A 146 -4.13 6.28 -14.20
C ASN A 146 -2.70 6.63 -13.84
N PHE A 147 -1.97 5.61 -13.42
CA PHE A 147 -0.53 5.66 -13.23
C PHE A 147 0.15 4.95 -14.40
N LEU A 148 1.12 5.61 -15.03
CA LEU A 148 1.99 5.00 -16.03
C LEU A 148 3.44 5.33 -15.69
N HIS A 149 4.21 4.32 -15.32
CA HIS A 149 5.63 4.47 -15.05
C HIS A 149 6.43 4.23 -16.34
N LYS A 150 6.74 5.32 -17.07
CA LYS A 150 7.37 5.26 -18.39
C LYS A 150 8.68 4.47 -18.45
N LYS A 151 9.46 4.44 -17.36
CA LYS A 151 10.77 3.78 -17.32
C LYS A 151 10.67 2.26 -17.09
N SER A 152 9.66 1.81 -16.36
CA SER A 152 9.44 0.37 -16.12
C SER A 152 8.39 -0.21 -17.06
N GLY A 153 7.58 0.61 -17.74
CA GLY A 153 6.42 0.14 -18.49
C GLY A 153 5.26 -0.30 -17.58
N SER A 154 5.35 -0.04 -16.27
CA SER A 154 4.29 -0.39 -15.33
C SER A 154 3.08 0.52 -15.50
N SER A 155 1.88 -0.02 -15.30
CA SER A 155 0.64 0.74 -15.25
C SER A 155 -0.19 0.38 -14.02
N GLY A 156 -1.04 1.30 -13.59
CA GLY A 156 -1.93 1.09 -12.45
C GLY A 156 -3.08 2.08 -12.39
N ILE A 157 -4.01 1.82 -11.48
CA ILE A 157 -5.13 2.69 -11.15
C ILE A 157 -4.99 3.12 -9.70
N CYS A 158 -5.02 4.43 -9.44
CA CYS A 158 -5.16 4.98 -8.11
C CYS A 158 -6.66 5.03 -7.74
N LEU A 159 -7.05 4.31 -6.70
CA LEU A 159 -8.41 4.36 -6.16
C LEU A 159 -8.54 5.43 -5.08
N PRO A 160 -9.56 6.30 -5.13
CA PRO A 160 -9.81 7.28 -4.08
C PRO A 160 -10.34 6.63 -2.80
N LEU A 161 -10.16 7.31 -1.66
CA LEU A 161 -10.57 6.80 -0.34
C LEU A 161 -12.05 6.39 -0.26
N HIS A 162 -12.96 7.12 -0.91
CA HIS A 162 -14.39 6.80 -0.88
C HIS A 162 -14.66 5.44 -1.54
N GLU A 163 -13.95 5.13 -2.63
CA GLU A 163 -14.08 3.89 -3.36
C GLU A 163 -13.52 2.72 -2.53
N ILE A 164 -12.36 2.91 -1.91
CA ILE A 164 -11.76 1.93 -1.01
C ILE A 164 -12.73 1.60 0.13
N ARG A 165 -13.37 2.61 0.75
CA ARG A 165 -14.38 2.39 1.79
C ARG A 165 -15.59 1.60 1.27
N ARG A 166 -16.03 1.86 0.04
CA ARG A 166 -17.15 1.17 -0.60
C ARG A 166 -16.87 -0.32 -0.75
N VAL A 167 -15.70 -0.69 -1.27
CA VAL A 167 -15.40 -2.09 -1.62
C VAL A 167 -14.69 -2.87 -0.50
N CYS A 168 -13.79 -2.22 0.24
CA CYS A 168 -13.01 -2.84 1.32
C CYS A 168 -13.60 -2.58 2.71
N GLY A 169 -14.57 -1.67 2.84
CA GLY A 169 -15.22 -1.32 4.10
C GLY A 169 -14.59 -0.11 4.77
N VAL A 170 -15.37 0.58 5.60
CA VAL A 170 -14.94 1.80 6.32
C VAL A 170 -13.72 1.59 7.21
N GLY A 171 -13.57 0.39 7.80
CA GLY A 171 -12.42 0.06 8.65
C GLY A 171 -11.08 0.02 7.92
N SER A 172 -11.08 -0.12 6.59
CA SER A 172 -9.85 -0.13 5.78
C SER A 172 -9.19 1.24 5.65
N VAL A 173 -9.84 2.32 6.07
CA VAL A 173 -9.31 3.68 5.96
C VAL A 173 -9.38 4.36 7.31
N GLN A 174 -8.22 4.58 7.93
CA GLN A 174 -8.12 5.20 9.25
C GLN A 174 -7.37 6.53 9.17
N LYS A 175 -7.78 7.50 10.00
CA LYS A 175 -6.95 8.69 10.20
C LYS A 175 -5.69 8.29 10.95
N PHE A 176 -4.55 8.73 10.48
CA PHE A 176 -3.26 8.40 11.08
C PHE A 176 -2.43 9.67 11.26
N SER A 177 -1.84 9.83 12.44
CA SER A 177 -0.94 10.94 12.74
C SER A 177 0.34 10.34 13.30
N PRO A 178 1.39 10.18 12.47
CA PRO A 178 2.65 9.69 12.97
C PRO A 178 3.24 10.69 13.97
N PRO A 179 4.09 10.24 14.92
CA PRO A 179 4.91 11.15 15.71
C PRO A 179 5.75 12.02 14.77
N LYS A 180 6.09 13.23 15.24
CA LYS A 180 6.94 14.15 14.48
C LYS A 180 8.24 13.44 14.08
N ALA A 181 8.67 13.64 12.84
CA ALA A 181 9.97 13.15 12.39
C ALA A 181 11.05 13.57 13.40
N ARG A 182 11.88 12.62 13.84
CA ARG A 182 13.06 12.93 14.63
C ARG A 182 13.96 13.82 13.76
N ALA A 183 14.27 15.01 14.27
CA ALA A 183 15.13 16.01 13.62
C ALA A 183 16.58 15.53 13.57
#